data_AF-A0AA89AFL2-F1
#
_entry.id   AF-A0AA89AFL2-F1
#
_cell.length_a   1.000
_cell.length_b   1.000
_cell.length_c   1.000
_cell.angle_alpha   90.00
_cell.angle_beta   90.00
_cell.angle_gamma   90.00
#
_symmetry.space_group_name_H-M   'P 1'
#
loop_
_entity.id
_entity.type
_entity.pdbx_description
1 polymer ?
#
loop_
_entity_poly.entity_id
_entity_poly.type
_entity_poly.pdbx_seq_one_letter_code
_entity_poly.pdbx_strand_id
1 'polypeptide(L)'
;MASFSMEDFVGNGVLKKLLPVLLEEGWDDVPTLKIMNAEDMDAIKMTQQQKDALEIRSYLHDRALMQYADKLEASAKGLPEMLNLSSMDFLSQFGMKRGHLARFMDRTSACTSTDPLPPSYSMPARKQRAIPSRSSSIYQNEYVSVNSRKMSMTRNSVGYDVTLEQSMADFKIKDGHIYKGIVAAVPDEPRACGCVQPPPIIDNVASYSTIENISIEKLTPEYKIGMERLVKTKTPPMKASELWRDKPAVLLCIRRPGCIMCRAEAHKLYAKKPIFDSLGIRLCAVLHEHIDSEVKDFWPRYWGGVVLLDKGMEFFKALGGGQLLKDKFISGFLFNSRARANYKRAKAMGIEQNFKGEGEIKGGLFIVGKGKSGIAYQFIERNFGDWAPLAEVVDICARLQNQQQSQVESIRSSLSMQSSQGYD
;
A
#
# COMPACT_ATOMS: atom_id res chain seq x y z
N MET A 1 12.50 3.35 -12.90
CA MET A 1 13.57 3.93 -12.06
C MET A 1 14.06 2.81 -11.15
N ALA A 2 15.37 2.63 -11.00
CA ALA A 2 15.90 1.73 -9.99
C ALA A 2 15.36 2.17 -8.62
N SER A 3 14.92 1.23 -7.79
CA SER A 3 14.55 1.52 -6.40
C SER A 3 15.78 2.05 -5.69
N PHE A 4 15.77 3.32 -5.28
CA PHE A 4 16.81 3.86 -4.40
C PHE A 4 16.68 3.19 -3.04
N SER A 5 17.79 2.67 -2.50
CA SER A 5 17.86 2.28 -1.10
C SER A 5 17.75 3.53 -0.21
N MET A 6 17.39 3.35 1.06
CA MET A 6 17.34 4.46 2.01
C MET A 6 18.72 5.10 2.17
N GLU A 7 19.76 4.28 2.16
CA GLU A 7 21.16 4.69 2.26
C GLU A 7 21.56 5.55 1.05
N ASP A 8 21.19 5.13 -0.16
CA ASP A 8 21.49 5.88 -1.38
C ASP A 8 20.70 7.19 -1.47
N PHE A 9 19.44 7.18 -1.01
CA PHE A 9 18.60 8.38 -1.00
C PHE A 9 19.07 9.40 0.02
N VAL A 10 19.42 8.96 1.23
CA VAL A 10 19.91 9.81 2.32
C VAL A 10 21.35 10.29 2.08
N GLY A 11 22.15 9.51 1.34
CA GLY A 11 23.50 9.88 0.92
C GLY A 11 24.45 10.17 2.09
N ASN A 12 25.43 11.06 1.86
CA ASN A 12 26.48 11.35 2.84
C ASN A 12 26.29 12.66 3.61
N GLY A 13 25.13 13.30 3.46
CA GLY A 13 24.82 14.59 4.04
C GLY A 13 24.31 14.55 5.49
N VAL A 14 23.62 15.62 5.90
CA VAL A 14 23.03 15.80 7.23
C VAL A 14 21.93 14.80 7.54
N LEU A 15 21.27 14.24 6.51
CA LEU A 15 20.29 13.19 6.67
C LEU A 15 20.92 11.84 7.08
N LYS A 16 22.20 11.58 6.78
CA LYS A 16 22.87 10.33 7.13
C LYS A 16 22.89 10.07 8.63
N LYS A 17 23.05 11.15 9.40
CA LYS A 17 23.02 11.09 10.87
C LYS A 17 21.61 10.84 11.42
N LEU A 18 20.59 11.15 10.64
CA LEU A 18 19.17 10.96 10.98
C LEU A 18 18.66 9.57 10.57
N LEU A 19 19.37 8.86 9.69
CA LEU A 19 18.94 7.56 9.15
C LEU A 19 18.52 6.55 10.23
N PRO A 20 19.28 6.32 11.34
CA PRO A 20 18.85 5.38 12.37
C PRO A 20 17.51 5.76 13.01
N VAL A 21 17.28 7.06 13.23
CA VAL A 21 16.03 7.60 13.81
C VAL A 21 14.88 7.45 12.82
N LEU A 22 15.13 7.70 11.53
CA LEU A 22 14.14 7.47 10.47
C LEU A 22 13.68 6.02 10.44
N LEU A 23 14.62 5.07 10.46
CA LEU A 23 14.32 3.63 10.46
C LEU A 23 13.56 3.20 11.72
N GLU A 24 13.96 3.67 12.89
CA GLU A 24 13.29 3.35 14.17
C GLU A 24 11.85 3.89 14.21
N GLU A 25 11.62 5.08 13.66
CA GLU A 25 10.30 5.71 13.59
C GLU A 25 9.44 5.21 12.40
N GLY A 26 9.93 4.25 11.61
CA GLY A 26 9.19 3.61 10.53
C GLY A 26 9.20 4.35 9.19
N TRP A 27 10.16 5.24 8.98
CA TRP A 27 10.46 5.90 7.70
C TRP A 27 11.55 5.11 6.97
N ASP A 28 11.25 3.86 6.59
CA ASP A 28 12.19 2.86 6.08
C ASP A 28 12.20 2.70 4.55
N ASP A 29 11.43 3.52 3.83
CA ASP A 29 11.45 3.60 2.37
C ASP A 29 11.34 5.04 1.84
N VAL A 30 11.93 5.25 0.66
CA VAL A 30 12.00 6.57 0.01
C VAL A 30 10.62 7.17 -0.28
N PRO A 31 9.64 6.45 -0.87
CA PRO A 31 8.28 6.96 -1.02
C PRO A 31 7.64 7.49 0.27
N THR A 32 7.76 6.75 1.37
CA THR A 32 7.22 7.15 2.68
C THR A 32 7.94 8.37 3.24
N LEU A 33 9.27 8.42 3.13
CA LEU A 33 10.07 9.57 3.56
C LEU A 33 9.73 10.86 2.79
N LYS A 34 9.44 10.77 1.48
CA LYS A 34 9.09 11.92 0.64
C LYS A 34 7.74 12.55 0.95
N ILE A 35 6.84 11.85 1.65
CA ILE A 35 5.51 12.36 2.01
C ILE A 35 5.43 12.87 3.46
N MET A 36 6.57 12.90 4.16
CA MET A 36 6.71 13.42 5.52
C MET A 36 6.29 14.90 5.55
N ASN A 37 5.36 15.26 6.44
CA ASN A 37 4.91 16.65 6.61
C ASN A 37 5.72 17.38 7.69
N ALA A 38 5.48 18.68 7.86
CA ALA A 38 6.22 19.51 8.81
C ALA A 38 6.07 19.01 10.26
N GLU A 39 4.87 18.52 10.62
CA GLU A 39 4.59 17.98 11.95
C GLU A 39 5.36 16.68 12.23
N ASP A 40 5.48 15.80 11.23
CA ASP A 40 6.28 14.57 11.32
C ASP A 40 7.77 14.90 11.46
N MET A 41 8.27 15.89 10.69
CA MET A 41 9.64 16.37 10.80
C MET A 41 9.93 16.97 12.19
N ASP A 42 8.99 17.71 12.75
CA ASP A 42 9.11 18.27 14.11
C ASP A 42 9.05 17.17 15.19
N ALA A 43 8.24 16.12 14.99
CA ALA A 43 8.12 15.01 15.94
C ALA A 43 9.44 14.25 16.11
N ILE A 44 10.23 14.10 15.05
CA ILE A 44 11.57 13.50 15.11
C ILE A 44 12.69 14.54 15.31
N LYS A 45 12.30 15.80 15.59
CA LYS A 45 13.21 16.93 15.87
C LYS A 45 14.20 17.23 14.75
N MET A 46 13.74 17.20 13.49
CA MET A 46 14.57 17.59 12.35
C MET A 46 14.99 19.05 12.46
N THR A 47 16.27 19.31 12.23
CA THR A 47 16.77 20.68 12.07
C THR A 47 16.28 21.26 10.74
N GLN A 48 16.22 22.60 10.61
CA GLN A 48 15.84 23.23 9.34
C GLN A 48 16.70 22.73 8.17
N GLN A 49 18.01 22.58 8.41
CA GLN A 49 18.95 22.03 7.42
C GLN A 49 18.59 20.61 6.97
N GLN A 50 18.09 19.76 7.87
CA GLN A 50 17.62 18.42 7.51
C GLN A 50 16.31 18.47 6.72
N LYS A 51 15.41 19.40 7.06
CA LYS A 51 14.15 19.61 6.31
C LYS A 51 14.45 20.05 4.87
N ASP A 52 15.33 21.03 4.71
CA ASP A 52 15.76 21.52 3.41
C ASP A 52 16.49 20.43 2.60
N ALA A 53 17.36 19.65 3.26
CA ALA A 53 18.03 18.51 2.62
C ALA A 53 17.05 17.46 2.10
N LEU A 54 16.00 17.14 2.89
CA LEU A 54 14.97 16.20 2.49
C LEU A 54 14.14 16.75 1.31
N GLU A 55 13.80 18.03 1.32
CA GLU A 55 13.11 18.69 0.21
C GLU A 55 13.95 18.64 -1.09
N ILE A 56 15.22 19.03 -1.01
CA ILE A 56 16.15 19.03 -2.16
C ILE A 56 16.33 17.61 -2.72
N ARG A 57 16.56 16.62 -1.86
CA ARG A 57 16.73 15.22 -2.28
C ARG A 57 15.46 14.67 -2.92
N SER A 58 14.29 14.99 -2.35
CA SER A 58 12.99 14.63 -2.94
C SER A 58 12.83 15.23 -4.34
N TYR A 59 13.18 16.51 -4.49
CA TYR A 59 13.12 17.23 -5.77
C TYR A 59 14.04 16.63 -6.84
N LEU A 60 15.26 16.27 -6.46
CA LEU A 60 16.26 15.66 -7.34
C LEU A 60 15.93 14.22 -7.70
N HIS A 61 15.41 13.44 -6.74
CA HIS A 61 14.99 12.07 -6.97
C HIS A 61 13.92 11.99 -8.06
N ASP A 62 12.91 12.87 -8.01
CA ASP A 62 11.83 12.90 -8.99
C ASP A 62 12.29 13.29 -10.40
N ARG A 63 13.46 13.92 -10.52
CA ARG A 63 14.07 14.34 -11.78
C ARG A 63 15.21 13.44 -12.24
N ALA A 64 15.48 12.34 -11.53
CA ALA A 64 16.63 11.46 -11.75
C ALA A 64 17.97 12.25 -11.74
N LEU A 65 18.13 13.11 -10.72
CA LEU A 65 19.28 14.01 -10.53
C LEU A 65 20.04 13.75 -9.21
N MET A 66 19.83 12.60 -8.57
CA MET A 66 20.44 12.28 -7.25
C MET A 66 21.96 12.34 -7.21
N GLN A 67 22.65 12.19 -8.36
CA GLN A 67 24.10 12.39 -8.46
C GLN A 67 24.59 13.79 -8.04
N TYR A 68 23.69 14.78 -7.91
CA TYR A 68 23.99 16.12 -7.43
C TYR A 68 23.60 16.36 -5.97
N ALA A 69 22.90 15.42 -5.32
CA ALA A 69 22.26 15.62 -4.02
C ALA A 69 23.25 16.06 -2.93
N ASP A 70 24.33 15.30 -2.72
CA ASP A 70 25.33 15.61 -1.69
C ASP A 70 25.94 17.02 -1.89
N LYS A 71 26.21 17.42 -3.13
CA LYS A 71 26.81 18.73 -3.45
C LYS A 71 25.83 19.89 -3.24
N LEU A 72 24.57 19.69 -3.63
CA LEU A 72 23.53 20.70 -3.49
C LEU A 72 23.16 20.89 -2.01
N GLU A 73 23.07 19.80 -1.26
CA GLU A 73 22.87 19.83 0.19
C GLU A 73 24.02 20.52 0.93
N ALA A 74 25.28 20.26 0.52
CA ALA A 74 26.45 20.91 1.11
C ALA A 74 26.47 22.44 0.94
N SER A 75 25.67 23.00 0.01
CA SER A 75 25.56 24.45 -0.16
C SER A 75 24.75 25.14 0.95
N ALA A 76 24.04 24.37 1.78
CA ALA A 76 23.16 24.84 2.85
C ALA A 76 22.08 25.86 2.42
N LYS A 77 21.80 25.94 1.11
CA LYS A 77 20.70 26.74 0.54
C LYS A 77 19.45 25.87 0.43
N GLY A 78 18.30 26.42 0.80
CA GLY A 78 17.01 25.75 0.59
C GLY A 78 16.62 25.67 -0.90
N LEU A 79 15.70 24.78 -1.25
CA LEU A 79 15.26 24.61 -2.64
C LEU A 79 14.79 25.93 -3.31
N PRO A 80 14.02 26.82 -2.64
CA PRO A 80 13.61 28.10 -3.24
C PRO A 80 14.79 29.01 -3.60
N GLU A 81 15.82 29.06 -2.76
CA GLU A 81 17.03 29.83 -3.01
C GLU A 81 17.83 29.25 -4.18
N MET A 82 17.89 27.92 -4.25
CA MET A 82 18.55 27.22 -5.36
C MET A 82 17.86 27.48 -6.69
N LEU A 83 16.53 27.43 -6.75
CA LEU A 83 15.77 27.69 -7.97
C LEU A 83 15.88 29.14 -8.48
N ASN A 84 16.43 30.04 -7.66
CA ASN A 84 16.70 31.43 -8.02
C ASN A 84 18.17 31.67 -8.42
N LEU A 85 19.05 30.66 -8.34
CA LEU A 85 20.44 30.79 -8.80
C LEU A 85 20.53 30.89 -10.32
N SER A 86 21.63 31.50 -10.80
CA SER A 86 21.86 31.61 -12.23
C SER A 86 22.21 30.25 -12.84
N SER A 87 21.90 30.07 -14.13
CA SER A 87 22.34 28.89 -14.88
C SER A 87 23.86 28.70 -14.85
N MET A 88 24.63 29.78 -14.69
CA MET A 88 26.09 29.72 -14.57
C MET A 88 26.54 29.15 -13.24
N ASP A 89 25.83 29.40 -12.15
CA ASP A 89 26.13 28.83 -10.83
C ASP A 89 25.98 27.31 -10.85
N PHE A 90 24.94 26.78 -11.50
CA PHE A 90 24.74 25.32 -11.62
C PHE A 90 25.80 24.61 -12.45
N LEU A 91 26.25 25.24 -13.54
CA LEU A 91 27.28 24.68 -14.40
C LEU A 91 28.66 24.73 -13.73
N SER A 92 29.00 25.85 -13.07
CA SER A 92 30.33 26.08 -12.50
C SER A 92 30.50 25.54 -11.07
N GLN A 93 29.57 25.82 -10.16
CA GLN A 93 29.68 25.46 -8.74
C GLN A 93 29.27 24.00 -8.48
N PHE A 94 28.23 23.54 -9.18
CA PHE A 94 27.65 22.21 -8.96
C PHE A 94 28.03 21.18 -10.04
N GLY A 95 28.69 21.60 -11.12
CA GLY A 95 29.11 20.73 -12.21
C GLY A 95 27.93 20.07 -12.94
N MET A 96 26.77 20.74 -12.94
CA MET A 96 25.57 20.20 -13.56
C MET A 96 25.73 20.18 -15.08
N LYS A 97 25.28 19.13 -15.78
CA LYS A 97 25.29 19.12 -17.25
C LYS A 97 24.13 19.97 -17.78
N ARG A 98 24.26 20.62 -18.95
CA ARG A 98 23.20 21.48 -19.53
C ARG A 98 21.83 20.79 -19.61
N GLY A 99 21.79 19.52 -20.03
CA GLY A 99 20.54 18.74 -20.07
C GLY A 99 19.97 18.40 -18.68
N HIS A 100 20.83 18.27 -17.67
CA HIS A 100 20.40 18.07 -16.29
C HIS A 100 19.87 19.37 -15.68
N LEU A 101 20.50 20.51 -16.01
CA LEU A 101 20.05 21.84 -15.61
C LEU A 101 18.67 22.15 -16.20
N ALA A 102 18.43 21.79 -17.47
CA ALA A 102 17.11 21.95 -18.07
C ALA A 102 16.03 21.19 -17.28
N ARG A 103 16.31 19.94 -16.86
CA ARG A 103 15.38 19.16 -16.00
C ARG A 103 15.25 19.72 -14.59
N PHE A 104 16.33 20.25 -14.02
CA PHE A 104 16.33 20.87 -12.70
C PHE A 104 15.52 22.17 -12.69
N MET A 105 15.57 22.97 -13.75
CA MET A 105 14.85 24.25 -13.86
C MET A 105 13.45 24.12 -14.47
N ASP A 106 13.07 22.93 -14.94
CA ASP A 106 11.80 22.71 -15.60
C ASP A 106 10.62 22.85 -14.63
N ARG A 107 10.00 24.03 -14.66
CA ARG A 107 8.80 24.36 -13.89
C ARG A 107 7.53 23.71 -14.42
N THR A 108 7.56 23.10 -15.62
CA THR A 108 6.40 22.36 -16.18
C THR A 108 6.21 20.98 -15.56
N SER A 109 7.21 20.51 -14.79
CA SER A 109 7.06 19.42 -13.81
C SER A 109 6.69 20.01 -12.43
N ALA A 110 5.44 20.46 -12.33
CA ALA A 110 4.80 21.27 -11.28
C ALA A 110 5.42 21.30 -9.86
N CYS A 111 5.83 22.49 -9.42
CA CYS A 111 5.65 23.02 -8.06
C CYS A 111 6.08 24.51 -7.96
N THR A 112 5.12 25.43 -8.05
CA THR A 112 5.20 26.75 -7.43
C THR A 112 3.84 27.05 -6.80
N SER A 113 3.74 26.94 -5.49
CA SER A 113 2.68 27.55 -4.70
C SER A 113 3.35 28.40 -3.61
N THR A 114 3.90 29.54 -4.03
CA THR A 114 4.06 30.70 -3.17
C THR A 114 2.71 31.40 -3.12
N ASP A 115 1.87 31.01 -2.16
CA ASP A 115 0.84 31.86 -1.57
C ASP A 115 0.64 31.38 -0.12
N PRO A 116 0.63 32.28 0.87
CA PRO A 116 0.43 31.90 2.27
C PRO A 116 -1.04 31.50 2.48
N LEU A 117 -1.28 30.22 2.76
CA LEU A 117 -2.61 29.71 3.09
C LEU A 117 -3.09 30.26 4.45
N PRO A 118 -4.38 30.65 4.58
CA PRO A 118 -4.92 31.26 5.79
C PRO A 118 -5.01 30.28 6.99
N PRO A 119 -4.98 30.78 8.24
CA PRO A 119 -4.68 30.00 9.45
C PRO A 119 -5.82 29.12 9.99
N SER A 120 -6.73 28.59 9.18
CA SER A 120 -7.92 27.86 9.66
C SER A 120 -7.99 26.36 9.34
N TYR A 121 -6.90 25.73 8.90
CA TYR A 121 -6.86 24.27 8.63
C TYR A 121 -5.69 23.54 9.30
N SER A 122 -5.32 23.93 10.52
CA SER A 122 -4.43 23.14 11.38
C SER A 122 -5.21 22.00 12.05
N MET A 123 -4.86 20.75 11.75
CA MET A 123 -5.21 19.59 12.60
C MET A 123 -4.06 19.34 13.62
N PRO A 124 -4.36 18.81 14.82
CA PRO A 124 -3.42 18.85 15.95
C PRO A 124 -2.38 17.72 15.94
N ALA A 125 -1.21 18.04 16.48
CA ALA A 125 -0.04 17.17 16.62
C ALA A 125 -0.30 15.79 17.28
N ARG A 126 0.50 14.80 16.88
CA ARG A 126 0.62 13.44 17.44
C ARG A 126 0.91 13.51 18.95
N LYS A 127 -0.12 13.49 19.80
CA LYS A 127 0.05 13.41 21.26
C LYS A 127 0.69 12.07 21.64
N GLN A 128 1.98 12.11 21.99
CA GLN A 128 2.62 11.05 22.78
C GLN A 128 1.97 11.02 24.16
N ARG A 129 1.41 9.88 24.56
CA ARG A 129 1.16 9.61 25.98
C ARG A 129 2.49 9.20 26.60
N ALA A 130 3.07 10.09 27.41
CA ALA A 130 4.15 9.74 28.32
C ALA A 130 3.70 8.61 29.24
N ILE A 131 4.49 7.54 29.33
CA ILE A 131 4.38 6.52 30.37
C ILE A 131 4.94 7.15 31.65
N PRO A 132 4.19 7.28 32.75
CA PRO A 132 4.77 7.75 33.99
C PRO A 132 5.60 6.63 34.60
N SER A 133 6.89 6.89 34.79
CA SER A 133 7.76 6.21 35.72
C SER A 133 7.12 6.23 37.12
N ARG A 134 6.82 5.06 37.69
CA ARG A 134 6.44 4.95 39.11
C ARG A 134 7.65 4.51 39.92
N SER A 135 8.27 5.48 40.62
CA SER A 135 9.08 5.22 41.81
C SER A 135 8.18 5.21 43.05
N SER A 136 8.17 4.05 43.71
CA SER A 136 8.03 3.79 45.16
C SER A 136 7.34 4.81 46.10
N SER A 137 6.29 4.34 46.78
CA SER A 137 6.25 4.34 48.26
C SER A 137 5.08 3.50 48.82
N ILE A 138 5.44 2.48 49.63
CA ILE A 138 4.87 2.11 50.93
C ILE A 138 3.35 1.82 51.01
N TYR A 139 2.99 0.54 51.18
CA TYR A 139 2.38 0.02 52.41
C TYR A 139 2.56 -1.51 52.46
N GLN A 140 3.06 -1.98 53.61
CA GLN A 140 3.24 -3.39 53.99
C GLN A 140 1.88 -4.08 54.17
N ASN A 141 1.78 -5.35 53.79
CA ASN A 141 1.55 -6.39 54.79
C ASN A 141 1.92 -7.78 54.28
N GLU A 142 2.45 -8.56 55.22
CA GLU A 142 3.10 -9.85 55.13
C GLU A 142 2.13 -10.99 54.78
N TYR A 143 2.60 -12.01 54.06
CA TYR A 143 2.55 -13.41 54.49
C TYR A 143 3.60 -14.25 53.73
N VAL A 144 4.15 -15.20 54.46
CA VAL A 144 5.43 -15.88 54.26
C VAL A 144 5.31 -17.17 53.43
N SER A 145 6.22 -17.31 52.46
CA SER A 145 6.97 -18.49 51.97
C SER A 145 6.28 -19.84 51.77
N VAL A 146 6.40 -20.39 50.54
CA VAL A 146 7.05 -21.70 50.31
C VAL A 146 7.85 -21.68 48.98
N ASN A 147 9.12 -22.10 49.09
CA ASN A 147 10.14 -22.31 48.06
C ASN A 147 9.73 -23.24 46.90
N SER A 148 10.19 -22.96 45.66
CA SER A 148 11.44 -23.57 45.15
C SER A 148 11.67 -23.39 43.63
N ARG A 149 12.98 -23.31 43.29
CA ARG A 149 13.66 -23.51 41.99
C ARG A 149 13.85 -22.28 41.07
N LYS A 150 14.97 -21.60 41.35
CA LYS A 150 15.84 -20.92 40.38
C LYS A 150 16.11 -21.81 39.16
N MET A 151 15.86 -21.29 37.96
CA MET A 151 16.75 -21.50 36.83
C MET A 151 17.05 -20.15 36.17
N SER A 152 18.35 -19.91 35.99
CA SER A 152 18.96 -18.73 35.43
C SER A 152 18.84 -18.72 33.89
N MET A 153 18.52 -17.54 33.37
CA MET A 153 18.82 -16.95 32.05
C MET A 153 19.50 -17.84 30.99
N THR A 154 18.83 -17.95 29.84
CA THR A 154 19.47 -17.67 28.54
C THR A 154 18.48 -16.91 27.66
N ARG A 155 18.79 -15.64 27.42
CA ARG A 155 18.02 -14.73 26.58
C ARG A 155 18.69 -14.73 25.21
N ASN A 156 18.24 -15.59 24.30
CA ASN A 156 18.70 -15.54 22.91
C ASN A 156 17.92 -14.46 22.17
N SER A 157 18.54 -13.30 22.02
CA SER A 157 18.23 -12.38 20.93
C SER A 157 18.86 -12.93 19.66
N VAL A 158 18.02 -13.37 18.72
CA VAL A 158 18.40 -13.64 17.33
C VAL A 158 17.39 -12.82 16.52
N GLY A 159 17.77 -11.67 15.96
CA GLY A 159 18.57 -11.61 14.74
C GLY A 159 17.61 -11.59 13.56
N TYR A 160 16.84 -10.50 13.40
CA TYR A 160 16.00 -10.28 12.22
C TYR A 160 16.89 -9.78 11.08
N ASP A 161 17.66 -10.70 10.52
CA ASP A 161 18.20 -10.59 9.16
C ASP A 161 18.36 -12.01 8.58
N VAL A 162 17.25 -12.75 8.60
CA VAL A 162 17.12 -14.00 7.86
C VAL A 162 16.33 -13.68 6.61
N THR A 163 17.02 -13.83 5.49
CA THR A 163 16.69 -13.42 4.13
C THR A 163 15.28 -13.86 3.71
N LEU A 164 14.63 -13.00 2.93
CA LEU A 164 13.36 -13.24 2.25
C LEU A 164 13.31 -14.60 1.52
N GLU A 165 14.46 -15.12 1.09
CA GLU A 165 14.63 -16.44 0.48
C GLU A 165 14.38 -17.62 1.46
N GLN A 166 14.71 -17.46 2.74
CA GLN A 166 14.45 -18.48 3.77
C GLN A 166 12.95 -18.52 4.14
N SER A 167 12.29 -17.36 4.12
CA SER A 167 10.83 -17.28 4.32
C SER A 167 10.04 -17.87 3.15
N MET A 168 10.61 -17.86 1.94
CA MET A 168 10.08 -18.59 0.78
C MET A 168 10.32 -20.11 0.89
N ALA A 169 11.37 -20.54 1.58
CA ALA A 169 11.68 -21.96 1.79
C ALA A 169 10.80 -22.63 2.87
N ASP A 170 10.34 -21.87 3.87
CA ASP A 170 9.49 -22.39 4.98
C ASP A 170 8.00 -22.54 4.61
N PHE A 171 7.57 -22.02 3.46
CA PHE A 171 6.25 -22.29 2.88
C PHE A 171 6.35 -23.15 1.61
N LYS A 172 7.02 -24.30 1.70
CA LYS A 172 6.80 -25.38 0.73
C LYS A 172 5.38 -25.91 0.91
N ILE A 173 4.47 -25.34 0.13
CA ILE A 173 3.13 -25.88 -0.12
C ILE A 173 3.33 -27.35 -0.50
N LYS A 174 2.77 -28.26 0.30
CA LYS A 174 2.89 -29.71 0.08
C LYS A 174 2.37 -30.05 -1.32
N ASP A 175 3.17 -30.80 -2.08
CA ASP A 175 2.78 -31.43 -3.34
C ASP A 175 1.42 -32.13 -3.17
N GLY A 176 0.45 -31.76 -4.00
CA GLY A 176 -0.92 -32.29 -3.96
C GLY A 176 -2.04 -31.27 -3.75
N HIS A 177 -1.75 -29.96 -3.62
CA HIS A 177 -2.82 -28.94 -3.67
C HIS A 177 -3.40 -28.81 -5.08
N ILE A 178 -4.63 -29.30 -5.26
CA ILE A 178 -5.42 -29.12 -6.48
C ILE A 178 -5.92 -27.67 -6.51
N TYR A 179 -5.40 -26.86 -7.43
CA TYR A 179 -5.88 -25.49 -7.71
C TYR A 179 -7.27 -25.54 -8.37
N LYS A 180 -8.32 -25.71 -7.56
CA LYS A 180 -9.64 -25.12 -7.90
C LYS A 180 -9.53 -23.63 -7.61
N GLY A 181 -10.15 -22.77 -8.42
CA GLY A 181 -10.13 -21.31 -8.21
C GLY A 181 -10.25 -21.00 -6.71
N ILE A 182 -9.21 -20.41 -6.13
CA ILE A 182 -9.05 -20.42 -4.68
C ILE A 182 -9.90 -19.28 -4.12
N VAL A 183 -10.95 -19.63 -3.38
CA VAL A 183 -11.57 -18.75 -2.39
C VAL A 183 -10.72 -18.82 -1.13
N ALA A 184 -9.77 -17.91 -0.99
CA ALA A 184 -9.01 -17.80 0.25
C ALA A 184 -9.84 -17.00 1.26
N ALA A 185 -10.14 -17.61 2.38
CA ALA A 185 -10.75 -16.95 3.50
C ALA A 185 -10.25 -17.62 4.78
N VAL A 186 -9.89 -16.82 5.78
CA VAL A 186 -9.52 -17.40 7.06
C VAL A 186 -10.80 -17.91 7.73
N PRO A 187 -10.87 -19.18 8.18
CA PRO A 187 -12.05 -19.71 8.86
C PRO A 187 -12.47 -18.80 10.03
N ASP A 188 -13.77 -18.65 10.21
CA ASP A 188 -14.35 -17.82 11.26
C ASP A 188 -15.02 -18.71 12.31
N GLU A 189 -14.90 -18.33 13.58
CA GLU A 189 -15.42 -19.11 14.71
C GLU A 189 -16.75 -18.54 15.20
N PRO A 190 -17.66 -19.37 15.75
CA PRO A 190 -18.88 -18.89 16.42
C PRO A 190 -18.56 -17.89 17.54
N ARG A 191 -19.31 -16.80 17.59
CA ARG A 191 -19.10 -15.68 18.52
C ARG A 191 -20.16 -15.68 19.63
N ALA A 192 -19.90 -14.94 20.71
CA ALA A 192 -20.81 -14.81 21.86
C ALA A 192 -21.28 -16.17 22.42
N CYS A 193 -20.34 -17.05 22.79
CA CYS A 193 -20.62 -18.40 23.29
C CYS A 193 -21.47 -19.27 22.35
N GLY A 194 -21.38 -19.05 21.02
CA GLY A 194 -22.13 -19.79 20.01
C GLY A 194 -23.48 -19.18 19.62
N CYS A 195 -23.92 -18.09 20.26
CA CYS A 195 -25.16 -17.41 19.92
C CYS A 195 -25.11 -16.67 18.58
N VAL A 196 -23.91 -16.37 18.07
CA VAL A 196 -23.70 -15.73 16.78
C VAL A 196 -22.90 -16.66 15.89
N GLN A 197 -23.57 -17.26 14.91
CA GLN A 197 -22.94 -18.15 13.94
C GLN A 197 -22.10 -17.34 12.94
N PRO A 198 -20.97 -17.89 12.47
CA PRO A 198 -20.20 -17.25 11.40
C PRO A 198 -21.04 -17.18 10.12
N PRO A 199 -20.82 -16.17 9.26
CA PRO A 199 -21.48 -16.12 7.96
C PRO A 199 -21.21 -17.40 7.15
N PRO A 200 -22.16 -17.82 6.29
CA PRO A 200 -22.02 -19.04 5.52
C PRO A 200 -20.76 -19.03 4.68
N ILE A 201 -20.12 -20.20 4.58
CA ILE A 201 -18.92 -20.41 3.78
C ILE A 201 -19.33 -20.45 2.31
N ILE A 202 -18.75 -19.54 1.53
CA ILE A 202 -18.88 -19.55 0.08
C ILE A 202 -17.62 -20.20 -0.46
N ASP A 203 -17.69 -21.48 -0.80
CA ASP A 203 -16.54 -22.24 -1.30
C ASP A 203 -16.29 -22.05 -2.80
N ASN A 204 -17.28 -21.53 -3.53
CA ASN A 204 -17.21 -21.36 -4.97
C ASN A 204 -16.76 -19.95 -5.33
N VAL A 205 -15.75 -19.85 -6.19
CA VAL A 205 -15.35 -18.58 -6.82
C VAL A 205 -16.51 -18.04 -7.64
N ALA A 206 -16.67 -16.72 -7.63
CA ALA A 206 -17.62 -16.04 -8.48
C ALA A 206 -17.40 -16.45 -9.96
N SER A 207 -18.47 -16.61 -10.72
CA SER A 207 -18.32 -16.83 -12.16
C SER A 207 -17.73 -15.59 -12.80
N TYR A 208 -16.86 -15.77 -13.81
CA TYR A 208 -16.36 -14.66 -14.62
C TYR A 208 -17.51 -13.82 -15.21
N SER A 209 -18.60 -14.47 -15.62
CA SER A 209 -19.80 -13.82 -16.16
C SER A 209 -20.49 -12.88 -15.16
N THR A 210 -20.29 -13.12 -13.85
CA THR A 210 -20.83 -12.28 -12.77
C THR A 210 -20.10 -10.94 -12.69
N ILE A 211 -18.83 -10.88 -13.09
CA ILE A 211 -18.01 -9.67 -12.95
C ILE A 211 -17.74 -8.92 -14.26
N GLU A 212 -17.79 -9.59 -15.41
CA GLU A 212 -17.33 -9.00 -16.67
C GLU A 212 -18.18 -7.81 -17.17
N ASN A 213 -19.48 -7.82 -16.85
CA ASN A 213 -20.45 -6.81 -17.30
C ASN A 213 -20.83 -5.80 -16.22
N ILE A 214 -20.16 -5.83 -15.05
CA ILE A 214 -20.41 -4.84 -14.00
C ILE A 214 -20.14 -3.43 -14.55
N SER A 215 -21.08 -2.52 -14.34
CA SER A 215 -20.93 -1.11 -14.72
C SER A 215 -20.15 -0.36 -13.63
N ILE A 216 -19.01 0.21 -14.01
CA ILE A 216 -18.12 0.95 -13.11
C ILE A 216 -17.87 2.36 -13.62
N GLU A 217 -17.65 3.29 -12.69
CA GLU A 217 -17.18 4.65 -13.00
C GLU A 217 -15.76 4.84 -12.48
N LYS A 218 -14.87 5.43 -13.28
CA LYS A 218 -13.51 5.74 -12.83
C LYS A 218 -13.51 7.07 -12.08
N LEU A 219 -13.24 7.02 -10.78
CA LEU A 219 -13.18 8.22 -9.93
C LEU A 219 -11.83 8.92 -10.03
N THR A 220 -10.75 8.13 -10.00
CA THR A 220 -9.39 8.66 -10.12
C THR A 220 -8.57 7.83 -11.11
N PRO A 221 -7.64 8.47 -11.83
CA PRO A 221 -6.64 7.77 -12.63
C PRO A 221 -5.59 7.09 -11.74
N GLU A 222 -4.74 6.31 -12.38
CA GLU A 222 -3.48 5.92 -11.75
C GLU A 222 -2.65 7.20 -11.54
N TYR A 223 -2.23 7.41 -10.30
CA TYR A 223 -1.46 8.56 -9.89
C TYR A 223 -0.10 8.57 -10.59
N LYS A 224 0.25 9.74 -11.10
CA LYS A 224 1.59 10.06 -11.58
C LYS A 224 2.07 11.29 -10.83
N ILE A 225 3.37 11.33 -10.53
CA ILE A 225 4.00 12.47 -9.89
C ILE A 225 3.70 13.73 -10.72
N GLY A 226 3.32 14.82 -10.04
CA GLY A 226 2.89 16.07 -10.66
C GLY A 226 1.41 16.13 -11.04
N MET A 227 0.63 15.07 -10.83
CA MET A 227 -0.84 15.14 -10.97
C MET A 227 -1.46 15.87 -9.77
N GLU A 228 -2.31 16.85 -10.06
CA GLU A 228 -3.16 17.46 -9.03
C GLU A 228 -4.08 16.41 -8.39
N ARG A 229 -4.29 16.49 -7.07
CA ARG A 229 -5.25 15.62 -6.36
C ARG A 229 -6.69 15.80 -6.84
N LEU A 230 -6.98 16.90 -7.55
CA LEU A 230 -8.32 17.30 -7.98
C LEU A 230 -8.58 16.88 -9.44
N VAL A 231 -8.47 15.60 -9.74
CA VAL A 231 -8.96 15.09 -11.02
C VAL A 231 -10.50 15.02 -10.96
N LYS A 232 -11.18 16.15 -11.26
CA LYS A 232 -12.65 16.18 -11.46
C LYS A 232 -13.01 15.57 -12.82
N THR A 233 -12.55 14.36 -13.11
CA THR A 233 -12.94 13.67 -14.34
C THR A 233 -14.04 12.69 -14.00
N LYS A 234 -15.30 13.14 -14.09
CA LYS A 234 -16.42 12.19 -14.19
C LYS A 234 -16.31 11.50 -15.54
N THR A 235 -15.69 10.32 -15.56
CA THR A 235 -15.73 9.47 -16.75
C THR A 235 -17.11 8.82 -16.87
N PRO A 236 -17.63 8.63 -18.09
CA PRO A 236 -18.85 7.86 -18.27
C PRO A 236 -18.66 6.43 -17.72
N PRO A 237 -19.74 5.78 -17.27
CA PRO A 237 -19.70 4.38 -16.86
C PRO A 237 -19.15 3.48 -17.98
N MET A 238 -18.39 2.46 -17.60
CA MET A 238 -17.81 1.47 -18.49
C MET A 238 -18.01 0.05 -17.95
N LYS A 239 -17.88 -0.95 -18.82
CA LYS A 239 -17.88 -2.36 -18.39
C LYS A 239 -16.59 -2.68 -17.66
N ALA A 240 -16.67 -3.46 -16.59
CA ALA A 240 -15.50 -3.83 -15.81
C ALA A 240 -14.48 -4.68 -16.59
N SER A 241 -14.92 -5.51 -17.54
CA SER A 241 -14.03 -6.29 -18.42
C SER A 241 -12.97 -5.48 -19.16
N GLU A 242 -13.22 -4.21 -19.41
CA GLU A 242 -12.28 -3.26 -20.01
C GLU A 242 -11.03 -3.04 -19.12
N LEU A 243 -11.14 -3.26 -17.81
CA LEU A 243 -10.02 -3.15 -16.86
C LEU A 243 -8.99 -4.26 -17.03
N TRP A 244 -9.36 -5.42 -17.56
CA TRP A 244 -8.45 -6.55 -17.72
C TRP A 244 -8.38 -7.09 -19.14
N ARG A 245 -8.97 -6.40 -20.12
CA ARG A 245 -8.89 -6.77 -21.53
C ARG A 245 -7.45 -7.02 -22.00
N ASP A 246 -6.55 -6.09 -21.67
CA ASP A 246 -5.19 -6.07 -22.20
C ASP A 246 -4.12 -6.58 -21.23
N LYS A 247 -4.39 -6.50 -19.92
CA LYS A 247 -3.49 -6.87 -18.82
C LYS A 247 -4.29 -7.50 -17.69
N PRO A 248 -3.76 -8.47 -16.93
CA PRO A 248 -4.43 -8.93 -15.71
C PRO A 248 -4.61 -7.79 -14.71
N ALA A 249 -5.58 -7.93 -13.81
CA ALA A 249 -5.88 -6.92 -12.81
C ALA A 249 -6.10 -7.51 -11.42
N VAL A 250 -5.59 -6.81 -10.40
CA VAL A 250 -6.01 -6.99 -9.01
C VAL A 250 -7.06 -5.92 -8.70
N LEU A 251 -8.21 -6.36 -8.21
CA LEU A 251 -9.31 -5.51 -7.78
C LEU A 251 -9.43 -5.64 -6.27
N LEU A 252 -9.05 -4.60 -5.53
CA LEU A 252 -9.21 -4.53 -4.08
C LEU A 252 -10.57 -3.87 -3.76
N CYS A 253 -11.53 -4.66 -3.26
CA CYS A 253 -12.85 -4.19 -2.87
C CYS A 253 -12.78 -3.57 -1.48
N ILE A 254 -12.71 -2.24 -1.42
CA ILE A 254 -12.56 -1.47 -0.19
C ILE A 254 -13.92 -1.27 0.47
N ARG A 255 -14.05 -1.71 1.72
CA ARG A 255 -15.26 -1.49 2.52
C ARG A 255 -15.56 -0.02 2.72
N ARG A 256 -14.54 0.77 3.05
CA ARG A 256 -14.68 2.20 3.32
C ARG A 256 -13.32 2.90 3.24
N PRO A 257 -13.16 3.97 2.45
CA PRO A 257 -11.87 4.63 2.28
C PRO A 257 -11.34 5.30 3.58
N GLY A 258 -12.24 5.67 4.50
CA GLY A 258 -11.90 6.24 5.81
C GLY A 258 -11.56 5.24 6.91
N CYS A 259 -11.72 3.93 6.67
CA CYS A 259 -11.47 2.88 7.67
C CYS A 259 -9.97 2.61 7.82
N ILE A 260 -9.45 2.58 9.06
CA ILE A 260 -8.03 2.31 9.32
C ILE A 260 -7.57 0.96 8.76
N MET A 261 -8.41 -0.07 8.88
CA MET A 261 -8.07 -1.41 8.40
C MET A 261 -8.00 -1.45 6.88
N CYS A 262 -8.88 -0.72 6.20
CA CYS A 262 -8.90 -0.64 4.74
C CYS A 262 -7.73 0.20 4.20
N ARG A 263 -7.43 1.34 4.84
CA ARG A 263 -6.27 2.17 4.50
C ARG A 263 -4.97 1.40 4.67
N ALA A 264 -4.85 0.66 5.77
CA ALA A 264 -3.68 -0.17 6.06
C ALA A 264 -3.50 -1.31 5.04
N GLU A 265 -4.57 -2.00 4.65
CA GLU A 265 -4.52 -3.02 3.59
C GLU A 265 -4.09 -2.43 2.26
N ALA A 266 -4.77 -1.35 1.83
CA ALA A 266 -4.48 -0.65 0.58
C ALA A 266 -3.02 -0.20 0.53
N HIS A 267 -2.53 0.41 1.61
CA HIS A 267 -1.15 0.86 1.73
C HIS A 267 -0.16 -0.30 1.61
N LYS A 268 -0.39 -1.41 2.32
CA LYS A 268 0.50 -2.59 2.26
C LYS A 268 0.54 -3.24 0.88
N LEU A 269 -0.62 -3.37 0.23
CA LEU A 269 -0.70 -3.95 -1.11
C LEU A 269 -0.01 -3.02 -2.13
N TYR A 270 -0.31 -1.72 -2.05
CA TYR A 270 0.23 -0.74 -2.98
C TYR A 270 1.72 -0.44 -2.78
N ALA A 271 2.26 -0.60 -1.57
CA ALA A 271 3.70 -0.54 -1.33
C ALA A 271 4.49 -1.58 -2.16
N LYS A 272 3.84 -2.65 -2.62
CA LYS A 272 4.43 -3.65 -3.52
C LYS A 272 4.14 -3.39 -5.01
N LYS A 273 3.65 -2.20 -5.37
CA LYS A 273 3.39 -1.82 -6.77
C LYS A 273 4.55 -2.14 -7.73
N PRO A 274 5.85 -1.92 -7.39
CA PRO A 274 6.94 -2.26 -8.30
C PRO A 274 6.97 -3.74 -8.73
N ILE A 275 6.54 -4.66 -7.85
CA ILE A 275 6.43 -6.09 -8.15
C ILE A 275 5.25 -6.33 -9.09
N PHE A 276 4.09 -5.74 -8.82
CA PHE A 276 2.93 -5.88 -9.70
C PHE A 276 3.18 -5.26 -11.08
N ASP A 277 3.90 -4.14 -11.15
CA ASP A 277 4.27 -3.49 -12.39
C ASP A 277 5.22 -4.36 -13.23
N SER A 278 6.21 -5.02 -12.62
CA SER A 278 7.12 -5.94 -13.34
C SER A 278 6.41 -7.20 -13.85
N LEU A 279 5.36 -7.63 -13.15
CA LEU A 279 4.46 -8.70 -13.58
C LEU A 279 3.43 -8.23 -14.62
N GLY A 280 3.38 -6.93 -14.94
CA GLY A 280 2.42 -6.36 -15.91
C GLY A 280 0.98 -6.32 -15.41
N ILE A 281 0.77 -6.34 -14.10
CA ILE A 281 -0.54 -6.41 -13.43
C ILE A 281 -1.06 -5.00 -13.14
N ARG A 282 -2.34 -4.75 -13.41
CA ARG A 282 -3.03 -3.50 -13.05
C ARG A 282 -3.57 -3.57 -11.63
N LEU A 283 -3.34 -2.54 -10.82
CA LEU A 283 -3.94 -2.41 -9.49
C LEU A 283 -5.13 -1.43 -9.53
N CYS A 284 -6.31 -1.89 -9.13
CA CYS A 284 -7.51 -1.08 -8.98
C CYS A 284 -8.09 -1.21 -7.55
N ALA A 285 -8.55 -0.09 -6.98
CA ALA A 285 -9.40 -0.09 -5.80
C ALA A 285 -10.86 0.10 -6.23
N VAL A 286 -11.77 -0.71 -5.70
CA VAL A 286 -13.20 -0.65 -5.99
C VAL A 286 -13.91 -0.16 -4.73
N LEU A 287 -14.65 0.94 -4.87
CA LEU A 287 -15.52 1.52 -3.85
C LEU A 287 -16.98 1.23 -4.21
N HIS A 288 -17.83 1.04 -3.21
CA HIS A 288 -19.28 1.00 -3.42
C HIS A 288 -19.97 2.35 -3.20
N GLU A 289 -19.35 3.23 -2.41
CA GLU A 289 -19.86 4.56 -2.10
C GLU A 289 -18.87 5.64 -2.55
N HIS A 290 -19.41 6.79 -2.95
CA HIS A 290 -18.61 7.96 -3.32
C HIS A 290 -18.84 9.10 -2.35
N ILE A 291 -17.84 9.35 -1.50
CA ILE A 291 -17.77 10.52 -0.63
C ILE A 291 -16.50 11.29 -1.02
N ASP A 292 -16.68 12.46 -1.64
CA ASP A 292 -15.57 13.24 -2.24
C ASP A 292 -14.38 13.43 -1.28
N SER A 293 -14.66 13.77 -0.01
CA SER A 293 -13.60 13.96 1.00
C SER A 293 -12.84 12.67 1.28
N GLU A 294 -13.54 11.53 1.35
CA GLU A 294 -12.92 10.24 1.66
C GLU A 294 -12.08 9.74 0.50
N VAL A 295 -12.52 9.96 -0.75
CA VAL A 295 -11.73 9.62 -1.94
C VAL A 295 -10.49 10.51 -2.03
N LYS A 296 -10.62 11.81 -1.76
CA LYS A 296 -9.51 12.77 -1.76
C LYS A 296 -8.47 12.47 -0.67
N ASP A 297 -8.91 12.00 0.48
CA ASP A 297 -8.00 11.63 1.58
C ASP A 297 -7.36 10.25 1.34
N PHE A 298 -8.07 9.35 0.66
CA PHE A 298 -7.60 8.02 0.34
C PHE A 298 -6.56 8.00 -0.79
N TRP A 299 -6.84 8.71 -1.88
CA TRP A 299 -6.01 8.77 -3.08
C TRP A 299 -5.33 10.14 -3.22
N PRO A 300 -4.02 10.22 -3.49
CA PRO A 300 -3.08 9.13 -3.73
C PRO A 300 -2.39 8.58 -2.46
N ARG A 301 -2.79 9.04 -1.26
CA ARG A 301 -2.04 8.84 0.00
C ARG A 301 -1.85 7.37 0.39
N TYR A 302 -2.90 6.56 0.34
CA TYR A 302 -2.84 5.12 0.69
C TYR A 302 -2.93 4.21 -0.53
N TRP A 303 -3.35 4.77 -1.66
CA TRP A 303 -3.52 4.07 -2.91
C TRP A 303 -3.25 5.01 -4.07
N GLY A 304 -2.26 4.71 -4.90
CA GLY A 304 -1.99 5.47 -6.12
C GLY A 304 -2.54 4.81 -7.39
N GLY A 305 -3.18 3.64 -7.29
CA GLY A 305 -3.79 2.97 -8.44
C GLY A 305 -5.08 3.65 -8.88
N VAL A 306 -5.74 3.07 -9.89
CA VAL A 306 -7.07 3.52 -10.31
C VAL A 306 -8.07 3.30 -9.19
N VAL A 307 -8.95 4.28 -8.92
CA VAL A 307 -10.10 4.13 -8.04
C VAL A 307 -11.38 4.08 -8.87
N LEU A 308 -12.19 3.07 -8.59
CA LEU A 308 -13.42 2.75 -9.30
C LEU A 308 -14.61 2.84 -8.35
N LEU A 309 -15.75 3.25 -8.89
CA LEU A 309 -17.03 3.24 -8.21
C LEU A 309 -17.94 2.18 -8.84
N ASP A 310 -18.32 1.21 -8.03
CA ASP A 310 -19.35 0.22 -8.31
C ASP A 310 -20.62 0.58 -7.54
N LYS A 311 -21.45 1.46 -8.13
CA LYS A 311 -22.71 1.93 -7.51
C LYS A 311 -23.69 0.80 -7.22
N GLY A 312 -23.64 -0.27 -8.00
CA GLY A 312 -24.52 -1.44 -7.84
C GLY A 312 -24.08 -2.37 -6.70
N MET A 313 -22.86 -2.18 -6.18
CA MET A 313 -22.19 -3.09 -5.26
C MET A 313 -22.05 -4.51 -5.84
N GLU A 314 -22.03 -4.67 -7.16
CA GLU A 314 -22.05 -5.97 -7.83
C GLU A 314 -20.76 -6.77 -7.57
N PHE A 315 -19.60 -6.11 -7.45
CA PHE A 315 -18.36 -6.78 -7.02
C PHE A 315 -18.45 -7.28 -5.59
N PHE A 316 -19.07 -6.50 -4.70
CA PHE A 316 -19.26 -6.86 -3.30
C PHE A 316 -20.29 -8.00 -3.15
N LYS A 317 -21.35 -8.00 -3.98
CA LYS A 317 -22.28 -9.12 -4.08
C LYS A 317 -21.61 -10.36 -4.66
N ALA A 318 -20.76 -10.23 -5.67
CA ALA A 318 -20.02 -11.35 -6.25
C ALA A 318 -19.12 -12.03 -5.21
N LEU A 319 -18.47 -11.25 -4.33
CA LEU A 319 -17.73 -11.81 -3.18
C LEU A 319 -18.63 -12.64 -2.25
N GLY A 320 -19.89 -12.22 -2.08
CA GLY A 320 -20.88 -12.92 -1.27
C GLY A 320 -21.82 -13.84 -2.02
N GLY A 321 -21.45 -14.34 -3.21
CA GLY A 321 -22.27 -15.32 -3.95
C GLY A 321 -23.62 -14.76 -4.42
N GLY A 322 -23.68 -13.47 -4.71
CA GLY A 322 -24.88 -12.72 -5.08
C GLY A 322 -25.49 -11.89 -3.94
N GLN A 323 -24.95 -11.99 -2.71
CA GLN A 323 -25.43 -11.24 -1.56
C GLN A 323 -24.33 -10.35 -0.96
N LEU A 324 -24.71 -9.26 -0.31
CA LEU A 324 -23.75 -8.43 0.42
C LEU A 324 -23.37 -9.11 1.74
N LEU A 325 -22.08 -9.36 1.91
CA LEU A 325 -21.53 -9.79 3.19
C LEU A 325 -21.53 -8.60 4.15
N LYS A 326 -22.29 -8.68 5.23
CA LYS A 326 -22.41 -7.62 6.24
C LYS A 326 -22.33 -8.21 7.65
N ASP A 327 -21.72 -7.47 8.57
CA ASP A 327 -21.84 -7.72 10.01
C ASP A 327 -22.22 -6.41 10.72
N LYS A 328 -22.99 -6.48 11.81
CA LYS A 328 -23.27 -5.31 12.65
C LYS A 328 -22.02 -4.89 13.40
N PHE A 329 -21.89 -3.60 13.71
CA PHE A 329 -20.72 -3.11 14.47
C PHE A 329 -20.53 -3.85 15.81
N ILE A 330 -21.61 -4.11 16.56
CA ILE A 330 -21.52 -4.77 17.87
C ILE A 330 -21.05 -6.22 17.73
N SER A 331 -21.70 -7.03 16.89
CA SER A 331 -21.38 -8.45 16.73
C SER A 331 -20.16 -8.71 15.84
N GLY A 332 -19.92 -7.85 14.85
CA GLY A 332 -18.85 -7.90 13.88
C GLY A 332 -17.52 -7.34 14.36
N PHE A 333 -17.56 -6.39 15.30
CA PHE A 333 -16.36 -5.72 15.82
C PHE A 333 -16.19 -5.90 17.32
N LEU A 334 -17.13 -5.43 18.15
CA LEU A 334 -16.93 -5.38 19.62
C LEU A 334 -16.79 -6.79 20.23
N PHE A 335 -17.65 -7.72 19.81
CA PHE A 335 -17.63 -9.12 20.27
C PHE A 335 -16.75 -10.04 19.43
N ASN A 336 -16.00 -9.48 18.49
CA ASN A 336 -15.13 -10.23 17.59
C ASN A 336 -13.66 -9.97 17.94
N SER A 337 -13.03 -10.94 18.62
CA SER A 337 -11.63 -10.86 19.03
C SER A 337 -10.69 -10.70 17.83
N ARG A 338 -11.00 -11.35 16.71
CA ARG A 338 -10.24 -11.29 15.47
C ARG A 338 -10.32 -9.92 14.81
N ALA A 339 -11.52 -9.36 14.68
CA ALA A 339 -11.68 -7.99 14.18
C ALA A 339 -10.95 -6.95 15.04
N ARG A 340 -10.96 -7.13 16.37
CA ARG A 340 -10.20 -6.27 17.30
C ARG A 340 -8.69 -6.44 17.13
N ALA A 341 -8.21 -7.66 16.88
CA ALA A 341 -6.80 -7.92 16.59
C ALA A 341 -6.38 -7.28 15.26
N ASN A 342 -7.20 -7.40 14.21
CA ASN A 342 -7.01 -6.74 12.91
C ASN A 342 -6.94 -5.22 13.07
N TYR A 343 -7.84 -4.64 13.87
CA TYR A 343 -7.80 -3.22 14.19
C TYR A 343 -6.53 -2.81 14.95
N LYS A 344 -6.11 -3.58 15.96
CA LYS A 344 -4.86 -3.30 16.68
C LYS A 344 -3.65 -3.34 15.74
N ARG A 345 -3.61 -4.32 14.84
CA ARG A 345 -2.58 -4.46 13.80
C ARG A 345 -2.56 -3.29 12.83
N ALA A 346 -3.72 -2.83 12.38
CA ALA A 346 -3.83 -1.64 11.54
C ALA A 346 -3.42 -0.36 12.29
N LYS A 347 -3.83 -0.22 13.55
CA LYS A 347 -3.49 0.93 14.40
C LYS A 347 -2.00 1.06 14.69
N ALA A 348 -1.29 -0.08 14.78
CA ALA A 348 0.16 -0.09 14.94
C ALA A 348 0.91 0.55 13.75
N MET A 349 0.27 0.70 12.58
CA MET A 349 0.85 1.37 11.41
C MET A 349 0.73 2.91 11.46
N GLY A 350 0.14 3.49 12.52
CA GLY A 350 0.04 4.95 12.67
C GLY A 350 -0.90 5.66 11.69
N ILE A 351 -1.73 4.91 10.96
CA ILE A 351 -2.62 5.45 9.93
C ILE A 351 -3.85 6.14 10.54
N GLU A 352 -4.22 7.31 10.00
CA GLU A 352 -5.43 8.04 10.39
C GLU A 352 -6.73 7.31 10.03
N GLN A 353 -7.78 7.57 10.79
CA GLN A 353 -9.09 6.97 10.60
C GLN A 353 -10.23 7.94 10.85
N ASN A 354 -11.37 7.69 10.22
CA ASN A 354 -12.66 8.28 10.58
C ASN A 354 -13.76 7.21 10.50
N PHE A 355 -15.02 7.57 10.72
CA PHE A 355 -16.17 6.67 10.64
C PHE A 355 -17.23 7.11 9.61
N LYS A 356 -16.87 7.98 8.65
CA LYS A 356 -17.80 8.45 7.62
C LYS A 356 -18.01 7.38 6.55
N GLY A 357 -19.26 7.15 6.15
CA GLY A 357 -19.67 6.16 5.15
C GLY A 357 -20.24 4.88 5.75
N GLU A 358 -20.58 3.92 4.88
CA GLU A 358 -21.13 2.61 5.26
C GLU A 358 -20.05 1.69 5.86
N GLY A 359 -20.28 1.23 7.09
CA GLY A 359 -19.29 0.52 7.91
C GLY A 359 -19.50 -0.98 8.05
N GLU A 360 -20.66 -1.51 7.66
CA GLU A 360 -21.06 -2.90 7.93
C GLU A 360 -20.69 -3.88 6.82
N ILE A 361 -20.56 -3.38 5.58
CA ILE A 361 -20.19 -4.21 4.41
C ILE A 361 -18.75 -4.73 4.55
N LYS A 362 -18.54 -5.98 4.16
CA LYS A 362 -17.22 -6.63 4.05
C LYS A 362 -16.65 -6.48 2.65
N GLY A 363 -15.33 -6.44 2.55
CA GLY A 363 -14.58 -6.29 1.31
C GLY A 363 -14.01 -7.62 0.85
N GLY A 364 -12.95 -7.51 0.05
CA GLY A 364 -12.26 -8.66 -0.50
C GLY A 364 -11.34 -8.26 -1.64
N LEU A 365 -10.84 -9.25 -2.37
CA LEU A 365 -9.92 -9.04 -3.47
C LEU A 365 -10.17 -10.04 -4.58
N PHE A 366 -10.13 -9.58 -5.83
CA PHE A 366 -10.09 -10.44 -7.01
C PHE A 366 -8.75 -10.29 -7.73
N ILE A 367 -8.24 -11.39 -8.28
CA ILE A 367 -7.21 -11.38 -9.31
C ILE A 367 -7.85 -11.94 -10.57
N VAL A 368 -7.92 -11.12 -11.61
CA VAL A 368 -8.56 -11.46 -12.89
C VAL A 368 -7.49 -11.54 -13.97
N GLY A 369 -7.50 -12.64 -14.72
CA GLY A 369 -6.61 -12.85 -15.85
C GLY A 369 -6.91 -11.92 -17.01
N LYS A 370 -5.97 -11.83 -17.96
CA LYS A 370 -6.13 -11.02 -19.17
C LYS A 370 -7.30 -11.51 -20.03
N GLY A 371 -8.05 -10.60 -20.63
CA GLY A 371 -9.13 -10.92 -21.55
C GLY A 371 -10.22 -11.76 -20.88
N LYS A 372 -10.45 -12.96 -21.41
CA LYS A 372 -11.46 -13.92 -20.89
C LYS A 372 -10.85 -15.08 -20.11
N SER A 373 -9.61 -14.96 -19.63
CA SER A 373 -8.93 -16.03 -18.86
C SER A 373 -9.61 -16.34 -17.52
N GLY A 374 -10.54 -15.51 -17.05
CA GLY A 374 -11.33 -15.78 -15.85
C GLY A 374 -10.72 -15.21 -14.57
N ILE A 375 -11.33 -15.58 -13.44
CA ILE A 375 -10.86 -15.21 -12.10
C ILE A 375 -9.81 -16.24 -11.66
N ALA A 376 -8.60 -15.76 -11.41
CA ALA A 376 -7.49 -16.59 -10.95
C ALA A 376 -7.50 -16.80 -9.43
N TYR A 377 -8.02 -15.82 -8.69
CA TYR A 377 -8.06 -15.83 -7.23
C TYR A 377 -9.14 -14.91 -6.69
N GLN A 378 -9.78 -15.33 -5.60
CA GLN A 378 -10.76 -14.55 -4.86
C GLN A 378 -10.47 -14.64 -3.37
N PHE A 379 -10.30 -13.50 -2.72
CA PHE A 379 -10.23 -13.42 -1.27
C PHE A 379 -11.49 -12.76 -0.72
N ILE A 380 -12.09 -13.38 0.30
CA ILE A 380 -13.29 -12.86 0.95
C ILE A 380 -12.96 -12.46 2.38
N GLU A 381 -13.19 -11.19 2.73
CA GLU A 381 -13.09 -10.72 4.11
C GLU A 381 -14.24 -11.32 4.94
N ARG A 382 -13.93 -12.27 5.86
CA ARG A 382 -14.93 -12.86 6.74
C ARG A 382 -15.12 -12.07 8.03
N ASN A 383 -14.02 -11.55 8.57
CA ASN A 383 -14.01 -10.67 9.71
C ASN A 383 -13.52 -9.30 9.30
N PHE A 384 -14.01 -8.26 9.98
CA PHE A 384 -13.54 -6.91 9.73
C PHE A 384 -12.00 -6.81 9.85
N GLY A 385 -11.38 -6.35 8.77
CA GLY A 385 -9.94 -6.18 8.63
C GLY A 385 -9.15 -7.47 8.36
N ASP A 386 -9.80 -8.57 7.96
CA ASP A 386 -9.09 -9.67 7.32
C ASP A 386 -8.53 -9.16 5.99
N TRP A 387 -7.22 -9.36 5.77
CA TRP A 387 -6.55 -8.92 4.54
C TRP A 387 -6.08 -10.13 3.75
N ALA A 388 -6.10 -10.01 2.42
CA ALA A 388 -5.55 -11.04 1.55
C ALA A 388 -4.06 -11.27 1.88
N PRO A 389 -3.60 -12.52 2.04
CA PRO A 389 -2.18 -12.80 2.28
C PRO A 389 -1.33 -12.29 1.11
N LEU A 390 -0.51 -11.27 1.36
CA LEU A 390 0.22 -10.56 0.30
C LEU A 390 1.15 -11.48 -0.50
N ALA A 391 1.81 -12.43 0.16
CA ALA A 391 2.67 -13.42 -0.50
C ALA A 391 1.89 -14.30 -1.50
N GLU A 392 0.69 -14.75 -1.12
CA GLU A 392 -0.19 -15.53 -1.98
C GLU A 392 -0.68 -14.71 -3.17
N VAL A 393 -1.07 -13.45 -2.95
CA VAL A 393 -1.49 -12.53 -4.03
C VAL A 393 -0.36 -12.36 -5.06
N VAL A 394 0.89 -12.17 -4.60
CA VAL A 394 2.06 -12.03 -5.47
C VAL A 394 2.36 -13.32 -6.24
N ASP A 395 2.32 -14.48 -5.58
CA ASP A 395 2.56 -15.78 -6.22
C ASP A 395 1.54 -16.07 -7.33
N ILE A 396 0.24 -15.85 -7.07
CA ILE A 396 -0.80 -16.02 -8.10
C ILE A 396 -0.55 -15.07 -9.30
N CYS A 397 -0.19 -13.82 -9.04
CA CYS A 397 0.14 -12.88 -10.11
C CYS A 397 1.34 -13.32 -10.95
N ALA A 398 2.39 -13.86 -10.32
CA ALA A 398 3.57 -14.37 -11.02
C ALA A 398 3.23 -15.57 -11.93
N ARG A 399 2.38 -16.49 -11.46
CA ARG A 399 1.93 -17.63 -12.26
C ARG A 399 1.10 -17.22 -13.47
N LEU A 400 0.26 -16.19 -13.35
CA LEU A 400 -0.49 -15.64 -14.48
C LEU A 400 0.41 -15.10 -15.59
N GLN A 401 1.57 -14.51 -15.23
CA GLN A 401 2.55 -14.06 -16.21
C GLN A 401 3.19 -15.23 -16.96
N ASN A 402 3.62 -16.27 -16.23
CA ASN A 402 4.26 -17.46 -16.81
C ASN A 402 3.33 -18.22 -17.76
N GLN A 403 2.05 -18.34 -17.41
CA GLN A 403 1.04 -18.97 -18.27
C GLN A 403 0.85 -18.19 -19.58
N GLN A 404 0.88 -16.85 -19.54
CA GLN A 404 0.79 -16.02 -20.75
C GLN A 404 2.01 -16.18 -21.65
N GLN A 405 3.21 -16.22 -21.09
CA GLN A 405 4.44 -16.44 -21.87
C GLN A 405 4.42 -17.81 -22.56
N SER A 406 4.05 -18.86 -21.81
CA SER A 406 3.97 -20.23 -22.34
C SER A 406 2.96 -20.35 -23.49
N GLN A 407 1.79 -19.70 -23.39
CA GLN A 407 0.80 -19.68 -24.47
C GLN A 407 1.31 -18.96 -25.72
N VAL A 408 2.00 -17.83 -25.55
CA VAL A 408 2.57 -17.06 -26.68
C VAL A 408 3.66 -17.87 -27.39
N GLU A 409 4.52 -18.56 -26.65
CA GLU A 409 5.56 -19.43 -27.22
C GLU A 409 4.98 -20.62 -27.98
N SER A 410 3.93 -21.27 -27.45
CA SER A 410 3.22 -22.35 -28.13
C SER A 410 2.57 -21.89 -29.45
N ILE A 411 1.94 -20.70 -29.46
CA ILE A 411 1.37 -20.11 -30.67
C ILE A 411 2.46 -19.79 -31.70
N ARG A 412 3.60 -19.24 -31.28
CA ARG A 412 4.73 -18.98 -32.20
C ARG A 412 5.31 -20.26 -32.79
N SER A 413 5.47 -21.30 -31.97
CA SER A 413 5.96 -22.60 -32.41
C SER A 413 5.03 -23.23 -33.46
N SER A 414 3.72 -23.27 -33.18
CA SER A 414 2.73 -23.81 -34.13
C SER A 414 2.66 -23.04 -35.46
N LEU A 415 2.74 -21.71 -35.44
CA LEU A 415 2.82 -20.90 -36.66
C LEU A 415 4.11 -21.15 -37.46
N SER A 416 5.23 -21.38 -36.78
CA SER A 416 6.51 -21.70 -37.44
C SER A 416 6.52 -23.09 -38.08
N MET A 417 5.81 -24.07 -37.51
CA MET A 417 5.69 -25.41 -38.09
C MET A 417 4.76 -25.43 -39.31
N GLN A 418 3.71 -24.62 -39.32
CA GLN A 418 2.80 -24.47 -40.47
C GLN A 418 3.46 -23.78 -41.67
N SER A 419 4.36 -22.81 -41.46
CA SER A 419 5.10 -22.17 -42.55
C SER A 419 6.16 -23.08 -43.19
N SER A 420 6.65 -24.09 -42.47
CA SER A 420 7.58 -25.10 -43.00
C SER A 420 6.91 -26.29 -43.69
N GLN A 421 5.59 -26.46 -43.60
CA GLN A 421 4.83 -27.53 -44.27
C GLN A 421 4.09 -27.07 -45.54
N GLY A 422 4.25 -25.80 -45.95
CA GLY A 422 3.63 -25.22 -47.15
C GLY A 422 4.52 -25.19 -48.40
N TYR A 423 5.67 -25.86 -48.37
CA TYR A 423 6.59 -26.03 -49.49
C TYR A 423 6.89 -27.51 -49.68
N ASP A 424 5.92 -28.26 -50.21
CA ASP A 424 6.13 -29.54 -50.90
C ASP A 424 5.16 -29.64 -52.08
#